data_AF-A0A970ZD37-F1
#
_entry.id   AF-A0A970ZD37-F1
#
_cell.length_a   1.000
_cell.length_b   1.000
_cell.length_c   1.000
_cell.angle_alpha   90.00
_cell.angle_beta   90.00
_cell.angle_gamma   90.00
#
_symmetry.space_group_name_H-M   'P 1'
#
loop_
_entity.id
_entity.type
_entity.pdbx_description
1 polymer ?
#
loop_
_entity_poly.entity_id
_entity_poly.type
_entity_poly.pdbx_seq_one_letter_code
_entity_poly.pdbx_strand_id
1 'polypeptide(L)' 'MEARAEHKFARISPRKVKIVCDLIRGKDVKTAEALMMQTRKAA' A
#
# COMPACT_ATOMS: atom_id res chain seq x y z
N MET A 1 3.44 7.65 -19.85
CA MET A 1 2.77 8.66 -19.01
C MET A 1 2.45 7.97 -17.70
N GLU A 2 3.08 8.36 -16.59
CA GLU A 2 2.90 7.70 -15.29
C GLU A 2 1.92 8.50 -14.43
N ALA A 3 0.83 7.87 -14.00
CA ALA A 3 -0.09 8.45 -13.02
C ALA A 3 0.46 8.22 -11.60
N ARG A 4 0.42 9.25 -10.74
CA ARG A 4 0.82 9.17 -9.33
C ARG A 4 -0.27 9.79 -8.45
N ALA A 5 -0.50 9.18 -7.29
CA ALA A 5 -1.44 9.66 -6.28
C ALA A 5 -0.76 9.65 -4.90
N GLU A 6 -1.08 10.63 -4.05
CA GLU A 6 -0.45 10.80 -2.74
C GLU A 6 -1.49 11.09 -1.63
N HIS A 7 -1.22 10.60 -0.42
CA HIS A 7 -1.99 10.93 0.79
C HIS A 7 -1.05 11.48 1.87
N LYS A 8 -1.03 12.81 2.02
CA LYS A 8 0.01 13.52 2.79
C LYS A 8 -0.14 13.49 4.32
N PHE A 9 -1.37 13.42 4.83
CA PHE A 9 -1.66 13.48 6.27
C PHE A 9 -2.27 12.18 6.80
N ALA A 10 -1.60 11.06 6.49
CA ALA A 10 -2.03 9.75 6.95
C ALA A 10 -1.89 9.63 8.48
N ARG A 11 -2.97 9.24 9.16
CA ARG A 11 -3.02 9.08 10.63
C ARG A 11 -2.45 7.73 11.10
N ILE A 12 -1.27 7.37 10.60
CA ILE A 12 -0.60 6.09 10.88
C ILE A 12 0.92 6.30 10.88
N SER A 13 1.66 5.56 11.71
CA SER A 13 3.11 5.71 11.75
C SER A 13 3.77 5.18 10.46
N PRO A 14 4.81 5.85 9.93
CA PRO A 14 5.43 5.46 8.66
C PRO A 14 5.97 4.02 8.64
N ARG A 15 6.48 3.54 9.79
CA ARG A 15 6.99 2.16 9.94
C ARG A 15 5.91 1.11 9.68
N LYS A 16 4.66 1.38 10.08
CA LYS A 16 3.54 0.47 9.82
C LYS A 16 3.18 0.47 8.33
N VAL A 17 3.12 1.63 7.70
CA VAL A 17 2.75 1.72 6.27
C VAL A 17 3.81 1.08 5.37
N LYS A 18 5.10 1.23 5.72
CA LYS A 18 6.22 0.71 4.92
C LYS A 18 6.09 -0.78 4.58
N ILE A 19 5.64 -1.60 5.52
CA ILE A 19 5.47 -3.05 5.31
C ILE A 19 4.46 -3.35 4.19
N VAL A 20 3.37 -2.58 4.10
CA VAL A 20 2.35 -2.75 3.04
C VAL A 20 2.88 -2.24 1.71
N CYS A 21 3.60 -1.10 1.71
CA CYS A 21 4.21 -0.56 0.50
C CYS A 21 5.29 -1.47 -0.09
N ASP A 22 6.05 -2.16 0.76
CA ASP A 22 7.08 -3.11 0.30
C ASP A 22 6.44 -4.41 -0.23
N LEU A 23 5.27 -4.82 0.29
CA LEU A 23 4.53 -5.99 -0.19
C LEU A 23 4.00 -5.82 -1.63
N ILE A 24 3.50 -4.64 -1.99
CA ILE A 24 2.86 -4.36 -3.29
C ILE A 24 3.84 -3.88 -4.37
N ARG A 25 5.08 -3.53 -4.02
CA ARG A 25 6.04 -2.95 -4.96
C ARG A 25 6.44 -3.98 -6.03
N GLY A 26 6.33 -3.58 -7.30
CA GLY A 26 6.69 -4.42 -8.45
C GLY A 26 5.68 -5.51 -8.82
N LYS A 27 4.51 -5.54 -8.16
CA LYS A 27 3.40 -6.45 -8.51
C LYS A 27 2.43 -5.78 -9.47
N ASP A 28 1.73 -6.60 -10.24
CA ASP A 28 0.60 -6.14 -11.07
C ASP A 28 -0.54 -5.57 -10.21
N VAL A 29 -1.29 -4.61 -10.75
CA VAL A 29 -2.37 -3.91 -10.05
C VAL A 29 -3.40 -4.89 -9.47
N LYS A 30 -3.82 -5.90 -10.23
CA LYS A 30 -4.82 -6.88 -9.75
C LYS A 30 -4.30 -7.71 -8.59
N THR A 31 -3.01 -8.04 -8.62
CA THR A 31 -2.36 -8.82 -7.56
C THR A 31 -2.14 -7.96 -6.31
N ALA A 32 -1.76 -6.70 -6.48
CA ALA A 32 -1.60 -5.75 -5.39
C ALA A 32 -2.94 -5.48 -4.67
N GLU A 33 -4.04 -5.31 -5.41
CA GLU A 33 -5.38 -5.14 -4.85
C GLU A 33 -5.84 -6.38 -4.06
N ALA A 34 -5.68 -7.58 -4.64
CA ALA A 34 -6.03 -8.82 -3.96
C ALA A 34 -5.22 -9.01 -2.66
N LEU A 35 -3.92 -8.71 -2.70
CA LEU A 35 -3.07 -8.75 -1.51
C LEU A 35 -3.51 -7.73 -0.47
N MET A 36 -3.85 -6.50 -0.85
CA MET A 36 -4.37 -5.51 0.09
C MET A 36 -5.69 -5.95 0.74
N MET A 37 -6.60 -6.58 -0.01
CA MET A 37 -7.86 -7.10 0.53
C MET A 37 -7.64 -8.25 1.52
N GLN A 38 -6.65 -9.11 1.27
CA GLN A 38 -6.35 -10.25 2.14
C GLN A 38 -5.47 -9.87 3.34
N THR A 39 -4.63 -8.84 3.19
CA THR A 39 -3.71 -8.42 4.25
C THR A 39 -4.50 -7.63 5.29
N ARG A 40 -4.90 -8.30 6.37
CA ARG A 40 -5.52 -7.66 7.54
C ARG A 40 -4.49 -6.82 8.30
N LYS A 41 -4.26 -5.60 7.81
CA LYS A 41 -3.53 -4.58 8.53
C LYS A 41 -4.40 -3.34 8.68
N ALA A 42 -5.02 -3.23 9.85
CA ALA A 42 -5.73 -2.04 10.29
C ALA A 42 -5.24 -1.68 11.68
N ALA A 43 -4.22 -0.80 11.77
CA ALA A 43 -3.77 -0.12 12.99
C ALA A 43 -2.62 0.85 12.68
#